data_AF-A0A954LF65-F1
#
_entry.id   AF-A0A954LF65-F1
#
_cell.length_a   1.000
_cell.length_b   1.000
_cell.length_c   1.000
_cell.angle_alpha   90.00
_cell.angle_beta   90.00
_cell.angle_gamma   90.00
#
_symmetry.space_group_name_H-M   'P 1'
#
loop_
_entity.id
_entity.type
_entity.pdbx_description
1 polymer ?
#
loop_
_entity_poly.entity_id
_entity_poly.type
_entity_poly.pdbx_seq_one_letter_code
_entity_poly.pdbx_strand_id
1 'polypeptide(L)'
;MMTGLLASIAGISLLVGGVGIMNIMLVSVTERTREIGIRMAVGATGRNILFQFLIESVVLSCFGGVIGMALGIGASVGITRIINSVSSGADWPVVVSIPAAITAMLFAAFVGMVFGLYPAWRASRLDPIDALRYE
;
A
#
# COMPACT_ATOMS: atom_id res chain seq x y z
N MET A 1 5.78 24.74 -13.63
CA MET A 1 6.34 23.65 -14.46
C MET A 1 6.90 22.51 -13.60
N MET A 2 7.86 22.78 -12.69
CA MET A 2 8.54 21.75 -11.89
C MET A 2 7.60 20.94 -10.97
N THR A 3 6.59 21.59 -10.37
CA THR A 3 5.58 20.91 -9.53
C THR A 3 4.78 19.85 -10.26
N GLY A 4 4.33 20.14 -11.50
CA GLY A 4 3.58 19.18 -12.33
C GLY A 4 4.43 17.98 -12.74
N LEU A 5 5.72 18.20 -13.03
CA LEU A 5 6.65 17.14 -13.40
C LEU A 5 6.89 16.19 -12.21
N LEU A 6 7.17 16.73 -11.02
CA LEU A 6 7.31 15.94 -9.79
C LEU A 6 6.02 15.19 -9.44
N ALA A 7 4.87 15.84 -9.55
CA ALA A 7 3.57 15.20 -9.32
C ALA A 7 3.32 14.02 -10.28
N SER A 8 3.71 14.16 -11.56
CA SER A 8 3.56 13.10 -12.55
C SER A 8 4.42 11.88 -12.25
N ILE A 9 5.69 12.08 -11.89
CA ILE A 9 6.62 10.99 -11.54
C ILE A 9 6.13 10.30 -10.27
N ALA A 10 5.75 11.06 -9.25
CA ALA A 10 5.19 10.53 -8.01
C ALA A 10 3.92 9.71 -8.27
N GLY A 11 3.03 10.20 -9.15
CA GLY A 11 1.82 9.50 -9.55
C GLY A 11 2.10 8.16 -10.25
N ILE A 12 3.08 8.12 -11.15
CA ILE A 12 3.49 6.88 -11.82
C ILE A 12 4.08 5.89 -10.80
N SER A 13 4.94 6.34 -9.89
CA SER A 13 5.49 5.50 -8.83
C SER A 13 4.40 4.92 -7.93
N LEU A 14 3.36 5.71 -7.61
CA LEU A 14 2.20 5.26 -6.85
C LEU A 14 1.39 4.20 -7.61
N LEU A 15 1.19 4.36 -8.92
CA LEU A 15 0.50 3.35 -9.74
C LEU A 15 1.28 2.03 -9.76
N VAL A 16 2.60 2.08 -10.01
CA VAL A 16 3.44 0.87 -10.03
C VAL A 16 3.44 0.19 -8.66
N GLY A 17 3.55 0.96 -7.58
CA GLY A 17 3.44 0.44 -6.21
C GLY A 17 2.08 -0.20 -5.92
N GLY A 18 1.00 0.46 -6.35
CA GLY A 18 -0.37 -0.05 -6.21
C GLY A 18 -0.60 -1.37 -6.95
N VAL A 19 -0.10 -1.48 -8.19
CA VAL A 19 -0.13 -2.74 -8.95
C VAL A 19 0.64 -3.85 -8.22
N GLY A 20 1.78 -3.51 -7.60
CA GLY A 20 2.52 -4.44 -6.75
C GLY A 20 1.70 -4.98 -5.58
N ILE A 21 1.00 -4.10 -4.85
CA ILE A 21 0.08 -4.49 -3.77
C ILE A 21 -1.00 -5.42 -4.30
N MET A 22 -1.65 -5.06 -5.42
CA MET A 22 -2.69 -5.86 -6.03
C MET A 22 -2.19 -7.27 -6.39
N ASN A 23 -0.99 -7.37 -6.96
CA ASN A 23 -0.42 -8.65 -7.37
C ASN A 23 -0.10 -9.55 -6.17
N ILE A 24 0.52 -9.00 -5.12
CA ILE A 24 0.81 -9.75 -3.89
C ILE A 24 -0.50 -10.23 -3.25
N MET A 25 -1.53 -9.39 -3.21
CA MET A 25 -2.84 -9.79 -2.67
C MET A 25 -3.50 -10.87 -3.53
N LEU A 26 -3.40 -10.82 -4.86
CA LEU A 26 -3.91 -11.88 -5.74
C LEU A 26 -3.23 -13.21 -5.46
N VAL A 27 -1.90 -13.22 -5.35
CA VAL A 27 -1.13 -14.42 -5.02
C VAL A 27 -1.52 -14.95 -3.64
N SER A 28 -1.63 -14.08 -2.64
CA SER A 28 -2.04 -14.46 -1.28
C SER A 28 -3.43 -15.08 -1.23
N VAL A 29 -4.38 -14.56 -2.01
CA VAL A 29 -5.73 -15.15 -2.13
C VAL A 29 -5.65 -16.54 -2.74
N THR A 30 -4.83 -16.74 -3.78
CA THR A 30 -4.68 -18.06 -4.40
C THR A 30 -4.01 -19.06 -3.48
N GLU A 31 -2.99 -18.68 -2.71
CA GLU A 31 -2.33 -19.55 -1.72
C GLU A 31 -3.28 -19.92 -0.57
N ARG A 32 -4.13 -18.98 -0.13
CA ARG A 32 -5.07 -19.18 0.98
C ARG A 32 -6.47 -19.63 0.53
N THR A 33 -6.64 -20.08 -0.73
CA THR A 33 -7.96 -20.45 -1.30
C THR A 33 -8.71 -21.46 -0.41
N ARG A 34 -8.03 -22.52 0.01
CA ARG A 34 -8.62 -23.57 0.85
C ARG A 34 -9.02 -23.06 2.24
N GLU A 35 -8.23 -22.18 2.85
CA GLU A 35 -8.57 -21.56 4.14
C GLU A 35 -9.82 -20.68 4.04
N ILE A 36 -9.95 -19.91 2.94
CA ILE A 36 -11.12 -19.08 2.67
C ILE A 36 -12.36 -19.97 2.48
N GLY A 37 -12.23 -21.07 1.73
CA GLY A 37 -13.28 -22.07 1.54
C GLY A 37 -13.77 -22.67 2.86
N ILE A 38 -12.85 -23.05 3.75
CA ILE A 38 -13.18 -23.57 5.10
C ILE A 38 -13.94 -22.51 5.91
N ARG A 39 -13.50 -21.24 5.90
CA ARG A 39 -14.21 -20.17 6.63
C ARG A 39 -15.63 -19.97 6.13
N MET A 40 -15.84 -20.00 4.81
CA MET A 40 -17.18 -19.86 4.22
C MET A 40 -18.06 -21.08 4.50
N ALA A 41 -17.51 -22.30 4.50
CA ALA A 41 -18.24 -23.52 4.85
C ALA A 41 -18.73 -23.53 6.31
N VAL A 42 -17.99 -22.88 7.21
CA VAL A 42 -18.38 -22.71 8.63
C VAL A 42 -19.35 -21.53 8.84
N GLY A 43 -19.67 -20.79 7.78
CA GLY A 43 -20.70 -19.73 7.81
C GLY A 43 -20.18 -18.30 7.68
N ALA A 44 -18.90 -18.07 7.34
CA ALA A 44 -18.42 -16.73 7.01
C ALA A 44 -19.07 -16.23 5.72
N THR A 45 -19.66 -15.03 5.75
CA THR A 45 -20.22 -14.42 4.54
C THR A 45 -19.11 -13.90 3.63
N GLY A 46 -19.35 -13.85 2.31
CA GLY A 46 -18.41 -13.23 1.37
C GLY A 46 -18.07 -11.78 1.74
N ARG A 47 -19.00 -11.05 2.37
CA ARG A 47 -18.76 -9.70 2.90
C ARG A 47 -17.72 -9.68 4.02
N ASN A 48 -17.69 -10.69 4.89
CA ASN A 48 -16.66 -10.81 5.92
C ASN A 48 -15.28 -11.01 5.30
N ILE A 49 -15.19 -11.87 4.27
CA ILE A 49 -13.96 -12.13 3.52
C ILE A 49 -13.49 -10.87 2.77
N LEU A 50 -14.40 -10.15 2.13
CA LEU A 50 -14.13 -8.88 1.46
C LEU A 50 -13.47 -7.89 2.42
N PHE A 51 -14.08 -7.64 3.59
CA PHE A 51 -13.53 -6.69 4.55
C PHE A 51 -12.22 -7.16 5.16
N GLN A 52 -12.04 -8.47 5.38
CA GLN A 52 -10.78 -9.01 5.88
C GLN A 52 -9.61 -8.66 4.95
N PHE A 53 -9.73 -8.99 3.66
CA PHE A 53 -8.67 -8.72 2.69
C PHE A 53 -8.51 -7.23 2.39
N LEU A 54 -9.62 -6.46 2.43
CA LEU A 54 -9.54 -5.01 2.27
C LEU A 54 -8.76 -4.38 3.44
N ILE A 55 -9.03 -4.79 4.68
CA ILE A 55 -8.27 -4.33 5.85
C ILE A 55 -6.81 -4.76 5.73
N GLU A 56 -6.51 -5.99 5.32
CA GLU A 56 -5.14 -6.46 5.11
C GLU A 56 -4.39 -5.57 4.10
N SER A 57 -5.02 -5.24 2.97
CA SER A 57 -4.44 -4.34 1.95
C SER A 57 -4.21 -2.92 2.45
N VAL A 58 -5.15 -2.35 3.22
CA VAL A 58 -5.03 -1.01 3.79
C VAL A 58 -3.93 -1.00 4.84
N VAL A 59 -3.86 -2.01 5.72
CA VAL A 59 -2.81 -2.13 6.73
C VAL A 59 -1.44 -2.26 6.08
N LEU A 60 -1.29 -3.11 5.05
CA LEU A 60 -0.05 -3.22 4.26
C LEU A 60 0.36 -1.89 3.65
N SER A 61 -0.58 -1.15 3.04
CA SER A 61 -0.30 0.15 2.43
C SER A 61 0.07 1.23 3.46
N CYS A 62 -0.60 1.26 4.62
CA CYS A 62 -0.30 2.17 5.71
C CYS A 62 1.08 1.86 6.31
N PHE A 63 1.40 0.59 6.52
CA PHE A 63 2.70 0.18 7.06
C PHE A 63 3.84 0.54 6.09
N GLY A 64 3.64 0.26 4.79
CA GLY A 64 4.55 0.71 3.74
C GLY A 64 4.67 2.24 3.67
N GLY A 65 3.56 2.97 3.87
CA GLY A 65 3.53 4.43 3.94
C GLY A 65 4.32 5.01 5.10
N VAL A 66 4.20 4.42 6.31
CA VAL A 66 4.97 4.81 7.50
C VAL A 66 6.46 4.56 7.25
N ILE A 67 6.84 3.39 6.74
CA ILE A 67 8.23 3.05 6.43
C ILE A 67 8.78 4.00 5.35
N GLY A 68 8.03 4.21 4.28
CA GLY A 68 8.42 5.10 3.19
C GLY A 68 8.59 6.55 3.66
N MET A 69 7.72 7.03 4.55
CA MET A 69 7.84 8.36 5.15
C MET A 69 9.07 8.47 6.05
N ALA A 70 9.31 7.46 6.91
CA ALA A 70 10.48 7.44 7.77
C ALA A 70 11.79 7.43 6.96
N LEU A 71 11.85 6.61 5.91
CA LEU A 71 12.99 6.57 4.98
C LEU A 71 13.14 7.87 4.19
N GLY A 72 12.04 8.47 3.74
CA GLY A 72 12.05 9.75 3.02
C GLY A 72 12.57 10.91 3.87
N ILE A 73 12.10 11.02 5.12
CA ILE A 73 12.60 12.01 6.08
C ILE A 73 14.07 11.73 6.41
N GLY A 74 14.42 10.47 6.69
CA GLY A 74 15.80 10.07 6.98
C GLY A 74 16.77 10.39 5.84
N ALA A 75 16.38 10.09 4.60
CA ALA A 75 17.15 10.41 3.41
C ALA A 75 17.27 11.93 3.21
N SER A 76 16.18 12.68 3.39
CA SER A 76 16.20 14.15 3.27
C SER A 76 17.16 14.80 4.27
N VAL A 77 17.13 14.38 5.54
CA VAL A 77 18.05 14.85 6.58
C VAL A 77 19.50 14.42 6.26
N GLY A 78 19.70 13.16 5.87
CA GLY A 78 21.02 12.62 5.55
C GLY A 78 21.69 13.33 4.37
N ILE A 79 20.96 13.49 3.26
CA ILE A 79 21.45 14.18 2.05
C ILE A 79 21.76 15.63 2.36
N THR A 80 20.89 16.33 3.11
CA THR A 80 21.13 17.73 3.49
C THR A 80 22.40 17.88 4.32
N ARG A 81 22.66 16.98 5.28
CA ARG A 81 23.90 17.01 6.07
C ARG A 81 25.15 16.83 5.21
N ILE A 82 25.10 15.94 4.22
CA ILE A 82 26.21 15.70 3.28
C ILE A 82 26.44 16.94 2.41
N ILE A 83 25.38 17.54 1.87
CA ILE A 83 25.48 18.74 1.02
C ILE A 83 26.05 19.91 1.82
N ASN A 84 25.58 20.14 3.04
CA ASN A 84 26.06 21.21 3.90
C ASN A 84 27.54 21.01 4.32
N SER A 85 28.01 19.76 4.40
CA SER A 85 29.44 19.48 4.66
C SER A 85 30.37 19.75 3.48
N VAL A 86 29.84 19.68 2.24
CA VAL A 86 30.63 19.85 1.00
C VAL A 86 30.49 21.26 0.42
N SER A 87 29.36 21.94 0.64
CA SER A 87 29.10 23.32 0.21
C SER A 87 28.86 24.22 1.42
N SER A 88 29.89 24.99 1.79
CA SER A 88 29.95 25.89 2.96
C SER A 88 29.02 27.11 2.91
N GLY A 89 27.96 27.11 2.08
CA GLY A 89 27.09 28.26 1.89
C GLY A 89 25.66 27.94 1.42
N ALA A 90 25.27 26.68 1.37
CA ALA A 90 23.94 26.27 0.96
C ALA A 90 23.20 25.68 2.17
N ASP A 91 22.66 26.52 3.06
CA ASP A 91 21.75 26.08 4.12
C ASP A 91 20.44 25.60 3.50
N TRP A 92 20.40 24.34 3.07
CA TRP A 92 19.18 23.74 2.54
C TRP A 92 18.21 23.42 3.69
N PRO A 93 17.05 24.09 3.78
CA PRO A 93 16.12 23.86 4.86
C PRO A 93 15.34 22.56 4.61
N VAL A 94 15.39 21.63 5.57
CA VAL A 94 14.50 20.46 5.58
C VAL A 94 13.20 20.87 6.29
N VAL A 95 12.15 21.12 5.51
CA VAL A 95 10.82 21.44 6.04
C VAL A 95 9.94 20.19 5.98
N VAL A 96 9.73 19.55 7.13
CA VAL A 96 8.76 18.46 7.28
C VAL A 96 7.44 19.07 7.73
N SER A 97 6.45 19.07 6.84
CA SER A 97 5.11 19.58 7.11
C SER A 97 4.20 18.47 7.64
N ILE A 98 3.66 18.64 8.86
CA ILE A 98 2.69 17.70 9.47
C ILE A 98 1.44 17.52 8.58
N PRO A 99 0.82 18.59 8.03
CA PRO A 99 -0.26 18.45 7.06
C PRO A 99 0.11 17.56 5.86
N ALA A 100 1.32 17.72 5.31
CA ALA A 100 1.77 16.93 4.17
C ALA A 100 1.91 15.44 4.55
N ALA A 101 2.45 15.15 5.73
CA ALA A 101 2.55 13.78 6.25
C ALA A 101 1.17 13.12 6.39
N ILE A 102 0.19 13.83 6.96
CA ILE A 102 -1.19 13.32 7.09
C ILE A 102 -1.80 13.06 5.70
N THR A 103 -1.65 13.99 4.76
CA THR A 103 -2.16 13.78 3.39
C THR A 103 -1.50 12.61 2.69
N ALA A 104 -0.20 12.39 2.89
CA ALA A 104 0.51 11.24 2.31
C ALA A 104 0.01 9.91 2.89
N MET A 105 -0.24 9.84 4.21
CA MET A 105 -0.81 8.65 4.85
C MET A 105 -2.24 8.36 4.39
N LEU A 106 -3.08 9.39 4.27
CA LEU A 106 -4.43 9.24 3.72
C LEU A 106 -4.39 8.75 2.28
N PHE A 107 -3.46 9.27 1.47
CA PHE A 107 -3.29 8.84 0.09
C PHE A 107 -2.79 7.39 0.00
N ALA A 108 -1.86 6.97 0.87
CA ALA A 108 -1.40 5.59 0.94
C ALA A 108 -2.56 4.62 1.28
N ALA A 109 -3.38 4.97 2.28
CA ALA A 109 -4.56 4.19 2.66
C ALA A 109 -5.59 4.10 1.51
N PHE A 110 -5.81 5.21 0.80
CA PHE A 110 -6.69 5.26 -0.36
C PHE A 110 -6.19 4.35 -1.50
N VAL A 111 -4.89 4.40 -1.82
CA VAL A 111 -4.27 3.53 -2.82
C VAL A 111 -4.39 2.06 -2.41
N GLY A 112 -4.12 1.73 -1.15
CA GLY A 112 -4.30 0.37 -0.63
C GLY A 112 -5.75 -0.13 -0.79
N MET A 113 -6.72 0.72 -0.47
CA MET A 113 -8.15 0.40 -0.65
C MET A 113 -8.51 0.17 -2.11
N VAL A 114 -8.08 1.03 -3.03
CA VAL A 114 -8.40 0.93 -4.47
C VAL A 114 -7.80 -0.34 -5.08
N PHE A 115 -6.49 -0.57 -4.88
CA PHE A 115 -5.79 -1.71 -5.47
C PHE A 115 -6.09 -3.04 -4.73
N GLY A 116 -6.50 -2.99 -3.46
CA GLY A 116 -6.93 -4.14 -2.68
C GLY A 116 -8.38 -4.58 -2.96
N LEU A 117 -9.21 -3.71 -3.54
CA LEU A 117 -10.63 -4.00 -3.76
C LEU A 117 -10.85 -5.17 -4.73
N TYR A 118 -10.12 -5.20 -5.85
CA TYR A 118 -10.24 -6.27 -6.84
C TYR A 118 -9.90 -7.67 -6.27
N PRO A 119 -8.73 -7.89 -5.65
CA PRO A 119 -8.41 -9.19 -5.06
C PRO A 119 -9.34 -9.57 -3.91
N ALA A 120 -9.73 -8.61 -3.05
CA ALA A 120 -10.68 -8.86 -1.97
C ALA A 120 -12.05 -9.28 -2.50
N TRP A 121 -12.51 -8.64 -3.58
CA TRP A 121 -13.76 -9.00 -4.25
C TRP A 121 -13.68 -10.39 -4.89
N ARG A 122 -12.56 -10.73 -5.53
CA ARG A 122 -12.31 -12.07 -6.05
C ARG A 122 -12.35 -13.13 -4.94
N ALA A 123 -11.71 -12.88 -3.80
CA ALA A 123 -11.72 -13.78 -2.65
C ALA A 123 -13.13 -13.99 -2.07
N SER A 124 -13.95 -12.93 -2.02
CA SER A 124 -15.31 -12.98 -1.49
C SER A 124 -16.30 -13.80 -2.34
N ARG A 125 -15.94 -14.10 -3.59
CA ARG A 125 -16.76 -14.80 -4.58
C ARG A 125 -16.28 -16.22 -4.89
N LEU A 126 -15.32 -16.72 -4.13
CA LEU A 126 -14.89 -18.12 -4.23
C LEU A 126 -16.05 -19.04 -3.83
N ASP A 127 -16.30 -20.09 -4.61
CA ASP A 127 -17.27 -21.13 -4.24
C ASP A 127 -16.62 -22.04 -3.18
N PRO A 128 -17.23 -22.20 -1.99
CA PRO A 128 -16.69 -23.07 -0.94
C PRO A 128 -16.46 -24.51 -1.42
N ILE A 129 -17.30 -25.03 -2.32
CA ILE A 129 -17.21 -26.40 -2.82
C ILE A 129 -15.96 -26.54 -3.70
N ASP A 130 -15.72 -25.60 -4.61
CA ASP A 130 -14.55 -25.60 -5.47
C ASP A 130 -13.26 -25.33 -4.68
N ALA A 131 -13.31 -24.42 -3.70
CA ALA A 131 -12.18 -24.09 -2.83
C ALA A 131 -11.73 -25.27 -1.95
N LEU A 132 -12.64 -26.18 -1.58
CA LEU A 132 -12.32 -27.39 -0.81
C LEU A 132 -11.84 -28.56 -1.68
N ARG A 133 -12.21 -28.58 -2.96
CA ARG A 133 -11.73 -29.56 -3.95
C ARG A 133 -10.38 -29.15 -4.57
N TYR A 134 -9.94 -27.93 -4.32
CA TYR A 134 -8.63 -27.43 -4.72
C TYR A 134 -7.53 -28.18 -3.95
N GLU A 135 -6.65 -28.88 -4.66
CA GLU A 135 -5.34 -29.32 -4.16
C GLU A 135 -4.33 -28.16 -4.21
#